data_AF-A0A9P5WZN4-F1
#
_entry.id   AF-A0A9P5WZN4-F1
#
_cell.length_a   1.000
_cell.length_b   1.000
_cell.length_c   1.000
_cell.angle_alpha   90.00
_cell.angle_beta   90.00
_cell.angle_gamma   90.00
#
_symmetry.space_group_name_H-M   'P 1'
#
loop_
_entity.id
_entity.type
_entity.pdbx_description
1 polymer ?
#
loop_
_entity_poly.entity_id
_entity_poly.type
_entity_poly.pdbx_seq_one_letter_code
_entity_poly.pdbx_strand_id
1 'polypeptide(L)'
;GHAFLNLKSGDNNILPTYVNRGGWLPHVGSDTKLCMHLTRCITNHAPIRSFWQQFFPGQYDTTCPCGHKLEMREHILNKCPLYERQWTNQERFHIDTITGLVKFLQDNPKAFTFVDKPQHNLDLDWE
;
A
#
# COMPACT_ATOMS: atom_id res chain seq x y z
N GLY A 1 7.33 -5.37 -13.74
CA GLY A 1 6.32 -5.12 -12.70
C GLY A 1 5.03 -4.75 -13.38
N HIS A 2 3.97 -5.56 -13.26
CA HIS A 2 2.72 -5.39 -14.01
C HIS A 2 1.53 -5.02 -13.10
N ALA A 3 1.76 -4.75 -11.82
CA ALA A 3 0.72 -4.53 -10.81
C ALA A 3 0.74 -3.11 -10.24
N PHE A 4 1.09 -2.11 -11.04
CA PHE A 4 1.04 -0.72 -10.59
C PHE A 4 -0.39 -0.31 -10.23
N LEU A 5 -0.54 0.48 -9.16
CA LEU A 5 -1.82 1.09 -8.83
C LEU A 5 -2.09 2.21 -9.84
N ASN A 6 -3.25 2.15 -10.50
CA ASN A 6 -3.70 3.21 -11.38
C ASN A 6 -4.17 4.39 -10.52
N LEU A 7 -3.49 5.53 -10.66
CA LEU A 7 -3.80 6.74 -9.91
C LEU A 7 -4.20 7.88 -10.83
N LYS A 8 -4.97 8.82 -10.29
CA LYS A 8 -5.39 10.05 -10.97
C LYS A 8 -4.88 11.29 -10.26
N SER A 9 -4.65 12.35 -11.02
CA SER A 9 -4.46 13.73 -10.55
C SER A 9 -5.45 14.62 -11.30
N GLY A 10 -6.51 15.03 -10.60
CA GLY A 10 -7.71 15.55 -11.28
C GLY A 10 -8.30 14.50 -12.22
N ASP A 11 -8.60 14.90 -13.46
CA ASP A 11 -9.15 14.01 -14.49
C ASP A 11 -8.10 13.16 -15.22
N ASN A 12 -6.81 13.41 -14.95
CA ASN A 12 -5.72 12.77 -15.68
C ASN A 12 -5.18 11.55 -14.94
N ASN A 13 -4.97 10.45 -15.67
CA ASN A 13 -4.26 9.28 -15.15
C ASN A 13 -2.76 9.58 -14.99
N ILE A 14 -2.20 9.19 -13.85
CA ILE A 14 -0.77 9.21 -13.57
C ILE A 14 -0.16 7.92 -14.12
N LEU A 15 0.68 8.06 -15.13
CA LEU A 15 1.40 6.92 -15.69
C LEU A 15 2.61 6.57 -14.82
N PRO A 16 2.88 5.28 -14.54
CA PRO A 16 4.08 4.84 -13.86
C PRO A 16 5.29 5.00 -14.80
N THR A 17 5.81 6.22 -14.88
CA THR A 17 6.98 6.59 -15.69
C THR A 17 8.09 7.15 -14.81
N TYR A 18 9.31 7.24 -15.33
CA TYR A 18 10.43 7.91 -14.64
C TYR A 18 10.43 9.43 -14.87
N VAL A 19 9.69 9.92 -15.87
CA VAL A 19 9.58 11.34 -16.23
C VAL A 19 8.88 12.09 -15.11
N ASN A 20 9.38 13.27 -14.75
CA ASN A 20 8.84 14.10 -13.67
C ASN A 20 8.65 13.35 -12.34
N ARG A 21 9.59 12.44 -12.01
CA ARG A 21 9.54 11.61 -10.79
C ARG A 21 8.24 10.79 -10.71
N GLY A 22 7.73 10.38 -11.88
CA GLY A 22 6.50 9.60 -12.04
C GLY A 22 5.20 10.33 -11.74
N GLY A 23 5.22 11.64 -11.47
CA GLY A 23 4.01 12.42 -11.18
C GLY A 23 3.40 12.18 -9.78
N TRP A 24 3.85 11.16 -9.04
CA TRP A 24 3.39 10.87 -7.68
C TRP A 24 4.40 11.26 -6.59
N LEU A 25 5.71 11.20 -6.85
CA LEU A 25 6.75 11.60 -5.88
C LEU A 25 6.67 13.06 -5.42
N PRO A 26 6.26 14.05 -6.23
CA PRO A 26 6.12 15.43 -5.75
C PRO A 26 5.10 15.59 -4.61
N HIS A 27 4.14 14.67 -4.47
CA HIS A 27 3.05 14.76 -3.49
C HIS A 27 3.46 14.39 -2.06
N VAL A 28 4.65 13.82 -1.85
CA VAL A 28 5.16 13.45 -0.52
C VAL A 28 6.24 14.41 0.01
N GLY A 29 6.72 15.33 -0.83
CA GLY A 29 7.74 16.30 -0.45
C GLY A 29 9.01 15.64 0.10
N SER A 30 9.44 16.07 1.30
CA SER A 30 10.61 15.54 2.00
C SER A 30 10.29 14.42 3.00
N ASP A 31 9.03 13.99 3.12
CA ASP A 31 8.65 12.90 4.02
C ASP A 31 9.09 11.54 3.44
N THR A 32 10.23 11.07 3.94
CA THR A 32 10.85 9.83 3.48
C THR A 32 10.01 8.60 3.84
N LYS A 33 9.30 8.61 4.98
CA LYS A 33 8.47 7.47 5.41
C LYS A 33 7.24 7.36 4.53
N LEU A 34 6.56 8.49 4.31
CA LEU A 34 5.41 8.55 3.42
C LEU A 34 5.79 8.17 1.99
N CYS A 35 6.94 8.64 1.49
CA CYS A 35 7.49 8.26 0.19
C CYS A 35 7.68 6.73 0.06
N MET A 36 8.26 6.11 1.08
CA MET A 36 8.45 4.66 1.14
C MET A 36 7.11 3.90 1.12
N HIS A 37 6.12 4.33 1.91
CA HIS A 37 4.81 3.67 1.96
C HIS A 37 4.07 3.83 0.63
N LEU A 38 4.11 5.04 0.06
CA LEU A 38 3.51 5.35 -1.23
C LEU A 38 4.13 4.51 -2.34
N THR A 39 5.47 4.40 -2.37
CA THR A 39 6.19 3.58 -3.34
C THR A 39 5.76 2.12 -3.25
N ARG A 40 5.77 1.54 -2.04
CA ARG A 40 5.38 0.14 -1.81
C ARG A 40 3.94 -0.13 -2.23
N CYS A 41 3.03 0.78 -1.89
CA CYS A 41 1.63 0.69 -2.29
C CYS A 41 1.47 0.75 -3.81
N ILE A 42 2.06 1.74 -4.47
CA ILE A 42 1.94 1.94 -5.92
C ILE A 42 2.53 0.75 -6.68
N THR A 43 3.70 0.27 -6.31
CA THR A 43 4.38 -0.83 -7.01
C THR A 43 3.84 -2.21 -6.66
N ASN A 44 2.95 -2.31 -5.66
CA ASN A 44 2.51 -3.56 -5.04
C ASN A 44 3.65 -4.37 -4.40
N HIS A 45 4.80 -3.76 -4.13
CA HIS A 45 5.92 -4.38 -3.42
C HIS A 45 5.91 -3.97 -1.94
N ALA A 46 4.76 -4.16 -1.30
CA ALA A 46 4.62 -3.99 0.14
C ALA A 46 4.76 -5.35 0.84
N PRO A 47 5.37 -5.40 2.04
CA PRO A 47 5.52 -6.64 2.82
C PRO A 47 4.21 -7.07 3.51
N ILE A 48 3.08 -6.93 2.82
CA ILE A 48 1.75 -7.39 3.24
C ILE A 48 1.60 -8.87 2.93
N ARG A 49 0.59 -9.54 3.46
CA ARG A 49 0.54 -11.00 3.37
C ARG A 49 0.37 -11.55 1.94
N SER A 50 -0.13 -10.78 0.97
CA SER A 50 -0.09 -11.16 -0.45
C SER A 50 1.33 -11.26 -1.02
N PHE A 51 2.28 -10.47 -0.51
CA PHE A 51 3.70 -10.59 -0.88
C PHE A 51 4.26 -11.92 -0.38
N TRP A 52 4.03 -12.25 0.89
CA TRP A 52 4.49 -13.50 1.49
C TRP A 52 3.87 -14.74 0.81
N GLN A 53 2.58 -14.68 0.45
CA GLN A 53 1.93 -15.74 -0.33
C GLN A 53 2.61 -15.99 -1.69
N GLN A 54 3.09 -14.93 -2.34
CA GLN A 54 3.69 -15.01 -3.66
C GLN A 54 5.14 -15.53 -3.61
N PHE A 55 5.94 -15.04 -2.65
CA PHE A 55 7.37 -15.36 -2.58
C PHE A 55 7.70 -16.53 -1.64
N PHE A 56 6.84 -16.82 -0.67
CA PHE A 56 7.02 -17.85 0.36
C PHE A 56 5.73 -18.67 0.58
N PRO A 57 5.19 -19.31 -0.47
CA PRO A 57 3.91 -20.01 -0.40
C PRO A 57 3.92 -21.10 0.67
N GLY A 58 2.92 -21.06 1.57
CA GLY A 58 2.73 -22.06 2.63
C GLY A 58 3.63 -21.88 3.87
N GLN A 59 4.51 -20.88 3.91
CA GLN A 59 5.41 -20.65 5.06
C GLN A 59 4.81 -19.74 6.14
N TYR A 60 3.80 -18.93 5.79
CA TYR A 60 3.25 -17.89 6.66
C TYR A 60 1.73 -17.88 6.62
N ASP A 61 1.09 -17.46 7.72
CA ASP A 61 -0.33 -17.11 7.72
C ASP A 61 -0.57 -15.89 6.83
N THR A 62 -1.42 -16.06 5.83
CA THR A 62 -1.69 -15.05 4.82
C THR A 62 -3.03 -14.34 4.95
N THR A 63 -3.85 -14.75 5.92
CA THR A 63 -5.14 -14.13 6.29
C THR A 63 -4.95 -12.64 6.55
N CYS A 64 -5.91 -11.74 6.52
CA CYS A 64 -5.73 -10.38 7.05
C CYS A 64 -5.95 -10.41 8.57
N PRO A 65 -5.30 -9.55 9.38
CA PRO A 65 -5.61 -9.49 10.81
C PRO A 65 -7.09 -9.20 11.12
N CYS A 66 -7.83 -8.63 10.17
CA CYS A 66 -9.28 -8.44 10.26
C CYS A 66 -10.12 -9.71 9.97
N GLY A 67 -9.49 -10.85 9.69
CA GLY A 67 -10.13 -12.13 9.33
C GLY A 67 -10.43 -12.32 7.82
N HIS A 68 -10.03 -11.39 6.94
CA HIS A 68 -10.19 -11.58 5.49
C HIS A 68 -9.24 -12.68 4.98
N LYS A 69 -9.61 -13.46 3.96
CA LYS A 69 -8.83 -14.65 3.54
C LYS A 69 -7.39 -14.36 3.11
N LEU A 70 -7.13 -13.19 2.53
CA LEU A 70 -5.79 -12.79 2.09
C LEU A 70 -5.63 -11.29 2.26
N GLU A 71 -4.57 -10.84 2.94
CA GLU A 71 -4.26 -9.42 3.01
C GLU A 71 -3.70 -8.91 1.67
N MET A 72 -4.60 -8.42 0.83
CA MET A 72 -4.28 -7.82 -0.47
C MET A 72 -4.29 -6.29 -0.39
N ARG A 73 -3.52 -5.62 -1.25
CA ARG A 73 -3.56 -4.16 -1.41
C ARG A 73 -4.97 -3.64 -1.65
N GLU A 74 -5.76 -4.28 -2.53
CA GLU A 74 -7.14 -3.88 -2.80
C GLU A 74 -8.02 -3.93 -1.53
N HIS A 75 -7.86 -4.98 -0.72
CA HIS A 75 -8.57 -5.14 0.53
C HIS A 75 -8.17 -4.04 1.53
N ILE A 76 -6.86 -3.82 1.73
CA ILE A 76 -6.34 -2.77 2.61
C ILE A 76 -6.89 -1.40 2.21
N LEU A 77 -6.86 -1.07 0.91
CA LEU A 77 -7.25 0.24 0.41
C LEU A 77 -8.76 0.48 0.46
N ASN A 78 -9.60 -0.53 0.22
CA ASN A 78 -11.04 -0.31 0.00
C ASN A 78 -11.97 -0.91 1.07
N LYS A 79 -11.55 -1.97 1.77
CA LYS A 79 -12.49 -2.85 2.50
C LYS A 79 -12.06 -3.15 3.95
N CYS A 80 -10.77 -3.10 4.26
CA CYS A 80 -10.24 -3.59 5.52
C CYS A 80 -10.62 -2.70 6.72
N PRO A 81 -11.44 -3.17 7.68
CA PRO A 81 -11.94 -2.32 8.76
C PRO A 81 -10.87 -1.81 9.74
N LEU A 82 -9.64 -2.34 9.66
CA LEU A 82 -8.51 -1.89 10.48
C LEU A 82 -7.86 -0.59 9.98
N TYR A 83 -8.29 -0.09 8.82
CA TYR A 83 -7.72 1.09 8.19
C TYR A 83 -8.76 2.19 8.07
N GLU A 84 -8.40 3.37 8.57
CA GLU A 84 -9.22 4.57 8.52
C GLU A 84 -9.33 5.08 7.08
N ARG A 85 -10.54 5.43 6.68
CA ARG A 85 -10.81 6.03 5.38
C ARG A 85 -11.72 7.22 5.55
N GLN A 86 -11.17 8.40 5.29
CA GLN A 86 -11.97 9.59 5.15
C GLN A 86 -12.63 9.58 3.76
N TRP A 87 -13.70 8.80 3.62
CA TRP A 87 -14.59 8.88 2.47
C TRP A 87 -15.31 10.23 2.50
N THR A 88 -14.60 11.30 2.13
CA THR A 88 -15.26 12.58 1.91
C THR A 88 -16.02 12.48 0.59
N ASN A 89 -17.18 13.12 0.48
CA ASN A 89 -17.88 13.26 -0.81
C ASN A 89 -17.10 14.11 -1.84
N GLN A 90 -15.86 14.54 -1.52
CA GLN A 90 -15.00 15.26 -2.42
C GLN A 90 -14.15 14.26 -3.22
N GLU A 91 -14.42 14.18 -4.53
CA GLU A 91 -13.74 13.27 -5.46
C GLU A 91 -12.20 13.33 -5.37
N ARG A 92 -11.64 14.52 -5.07
CA ARG A 92 -10.19 14.71 -4.89
C ARG A 92 -9.53 13.90 -3.76
N PHE A 93 -10.31 13.31 -2.86
CA PHE A 93 -9.81 12.48 -1.76
C PHE A 93 -10.16 11.00 -1.93
N HIS A 94 -10.70 10.59 -3.08
CA HIS A 94 -10.89 9.18 -3.38
C HIS A 94 -9.54 8.45 -3.47
N ILE A 95 -9.55 7.16 -3.12
CA ILE A 95 -8.33 6.34 -2.99
C ILE A 95 -7.62 6.09 -4.33
N ASP A 96 -8.32 6.25 -5.46
CA ASP A 96 -7.76 6.19 -6.81
C ASP A 96 -7.12 7.53 -7.24
N THR A 97 -7.15 8.56 -6.41
CA THR A 97 -6.42 9.82 -6.61
C THR A 97 -5.12 9.84 -5.82
N ILE A 98 -4.10 10.52 -6.31
CA ILE A 98 -2.82 10.66 -5.59
C ILE A 98 -3.00 11.37 -4.24
N THR A 99 -3.84 12.39 -4.17
CA THR A 99 -4.13 13.13 -2.95
C THR A 99 -4.87 12.27 -1.94
N GLY A 100 -5.89 11.51 -2.37
CA GLY A 100 -6.61 10.57 -1.50
C GLY A 100 -5.71 9.45 -0.99
N LEU A 101 -4.85 8.88 -1.84
CA LEU A 101 -3.89 7.87 -1.42
C LEU A 101 -2.88 8.42 -0.41
N VAL A 102 -2.32 9.61 -0.66
CA VAL A 102 -1.41 10.26 0.29
C VAL A 102 -2.09 10.50 1.64
N LYS A 103 -3.32 11.00 1.63
CA LYS A 103 -4.10 11.21 2.85
C LYS A 103 -4.36 9.90 3.60
N PHE A 104 -4.74 8.84 2.88
CA PHE A 104 -4.92 7.50 3.46
C PHE A 104 -3.65 7.02 4.16
N LEU A 105 -2.48 7.18 3.55
CA LEU A 105 -1.21 6.75 4.14
C LEU A 105 -0.78 7.61 5.33
N GLN A 106 -1.14 8.90 5.34
CA GLN A 106 -0.95 9.78 6.50
C GLN A 106 -1.82 9.37 7.68
N ASP A 107 -3.09 9.04 7.42
CA ASP A 107 -4.04 8.58 8.45
C ASP A 107 -3.70 7.18 8.97
N ASN A 108 -3.06 6.36 8.14
CA ASN A 108 -2.70 4.98 8.44
C ASN A 108 -1.19 4.74 8.35
N PRO A 109 -0.39 5.26 9.30
CA PRO A 109 1.07 5.22 9.22
C PRO A 109 1.67 3.80 9.29
N LYS A 110 0.89 2.78 9.67
CA LYS A 110 1.31 1.37 9.67
C LYS A 110 1.05 0.64 8.35
N ALA A 111 0.25 1.22 7.44
CA ALA A 111 -0.09 0.60 6.17
C ALA A 111 1.16 0.34 5.32
N PHE A 112 1.25 -0.86 4.73
CA PHE A 112 2.35 -1.25 3.83
C PHE A 112 3.76 -1.17 4.49
N THR A 113 3.81 -1.37 5.81
CA THR A 113 5.05 -1.46 6.59
C THR A 113 5.36 -2.90 6.98
N PHE A 114 6.58 -3.12 7.50
CA PHE A 114 7.02 -4.43 8.02
C PHE A 114 6.55 -4.70 9.46
N VAL A 115 5.77 -3.80 10.08
CA VAL A 115 5.38 -3.91 11.49
C VAL A 115 4.56 -5.18 11.74
N ASP A 116 3.72 -5.56 10.78
CA ASP A 116 2.84 -6.72 10.86
C ASP A 116 3.38 -7.91 10.05
N LYS A 117 4.71 -8.04 9.93
CA LYS A 117 5.31 -9.22 9.29
C LYS A 117 4.74 -10.49 9.95
N PRO A 118 4.21 -11.45 9.18
CA PRO A 118 3.77 -12.70 9.78
C PRO A 118 4.96 -13.33 10.50
N GLN A 119 4.76 -13.69 11.77
CA GLN A 119 5.81 -14.32 12.55
C GLN A 119 6.14 -15.67 11.90
N HIS A 120 7.42 -15.91 11.68
CA HIS A 120 7.89 -17.20 11.19
C HIS A 120 7.79 -18.20 12.34
N ASN A 121 7.17 -19.36 12.10
CA ASN A 121 7.04 -20.42 13.10
C ASN A 121 8.31 -21.29 13.24
N LEU A 122 9.45 -20.84 12.73
CA LEU A 122 10.72 -21.56 12.87
C LEU A 122 11.86 -20.58 13.15
N ASP A 123 12.68 -20.93 14.14
CA ASP A 123 13.94 -20.25 14.48
C ASP A 123 14.89 -20.30 13.27
N LEU A 124 14.89 -19.27 12.44
CA LEU A 124 15.95 -19.04 11.47
C LEU A 124 16.39 -17.58 11.62
N ASP A 125 17.48 -17.43 12.37
CA ASP A 125 18.29 -16.23 12.47
C ASP A 125 18.70 -15.77 11.08
N TRP A 126 18.50 -14.48 10.80
CA TRP A 126 19.05 -13.81 9.63
C TRP A 126 20.00 -12.73 10.12
N GLU A 127 21.29 -13.10 10.25
CA GLU A 127 22.42 -12.15 10.12
C GLU A 127 22.52 -11.62 8.69
#